data_AF-A0A7K0LNB7-F1
#
_entry.id   AF-A0A7K0LNB7-F1
#
_cell.length_a   1.000
_cell.length_b   1.000
_cell.length_c   1.000
_cell.angle_alpha   90.00
_cell.angle_beta   90.00
_cell.angle_gamma   90.00
#
_symmetry.space_group_name_H-M   'P 1'
#
loop_
_entity.id
_entity.type
_entity.pdbx_description
1 polymer ?
#
loop_
_entity_poly.entity_id
_entity_poly.type
_entity_poly.pdbx_seq_one_letter_code
_entity_poly.pdbx_strand_id
1 'polypeptide(L)'
;MVAGMCSRPPTSSTASGFHPACCEIWLDHVSGDQFLGRAVTMKQTGVWVLQPECLMLPSGELVSQHDLLVEGDQIAAIVPRGRVPEGAVVREAPGMTLLPGLIDSHVHLTFSADGDMVRNLVEEGPAAQLERALDNARRTIVGGVTTVFDCGGRTDVMLAVREALSGEGAQGPKTLVSGAPITTSEGHCHWLGGGADTEDDVLAMARALAAAGVDMVKIMLTGGNVTHGSNPRMLQYPLDLLKALSRVCR
;
A
#
# COMPACT_ATOMS: atom_id res chain seq x y z
N MET A 1 3.80 -8.04 -9.43
CA MET A 1 3.29 -8.89 -8.32
C MET A 1 4.45 -9.14 -7.37
N VAL A 2 4.38 -8.69 -6.12
CA VAL A 2 5.44 -8.94 -5.13
C VAL A 2 4.90 -9.96 -4.13
N ALA A 3 5.54 -11.12 -4.03
CA ALA A 3 5.17 -12.12 -3.05
C ALA A 3 5.85 -11.79 -1.73
N GLY A 4 5.05 -11.61 -0.66
CA GLY A 4 5.57 -11.56 0.70
C GLY A 4 6.10 -12.94 1.08
N MET A 5 7.33 -13.02 1.56
CA MET A 5 7.98 -14.26 1.97
C MET A 5 8.10 -14.25 3.51
N CYS A 6 7.57 -15.29 4.15
CA CYS A 6 7.69 -15.47 5.60
C CYS A 6 8.47 -16.76 5.87
N SER A 7 9.55 -16.67 6.63
CA SER A 7 10.30 -17.83 7.14
C SER A 7 9.78 -18.25 8.52
N ARG A 8 9.94 -19.53 8.85
CA ARG A 8 9.58 -20.09 10.17
C ARG A 8 10.42 -19.44 11.28
N PRO A 9 9.86 -19.05 12.43
CA PRO A 9 10.66 -18.60 13.56
C PRO A 9 11.46 -19.78 14.16
N PRO A 10 12.74 -19.59 14.53
CA PRO A 10 13.52 -20.62 15.20
C PRO A 10 12.97 -20.90 16.61
N THR A 11 12.99 -22.17 17.02
CA THR A 11 12.44 -22.67 18.29
C THR A 11 13.32 -22.37 19.51
N SER A 12 14.15 -21.32 19.49
CA SER A 12 15.01 -20.96 20.62
C SER A 12 14.95 -19.47 20.90
N SER A 13 14.56 -19.16 22.13
CA SER A 13 14.40 -17.81 22.67
C SER A 13 15.75 -17.09 22.82
N THR A 14 16.14 -16.32 21.81
CA THR A 14 16.96 -15.11 21.99
C THR A 14 16.57 -14.13 20.88
N ALA A 15 15.84 -13.09 21.27
CA ALA A 15 15.48 -11.96 20.40
C ALA A 15 16.70 -11.05 20.21
N SER A 16 17.46 -11.27 19.13
CA SER A 16 18.30 -10.25 18.47
C SER A 16 18.95 -10.87 17.23
N GLY A 17 18.48 -10.49 16.05
CA GLY A 17 19.10 -10.90 14.79
C GLY A 17 18.09 -11.14 13.69
N PHE A 18 17.88 -10.12 12.86
CA PHE A 18 17.25 -10.29 11.55
C PHE A 18 18.20 -11.19 10.73
N HIS A 19 17.76 -12.40 10.37
CA HIS A 19 18.61 -13.37 9.67
C HIS A 19 18.70 -12.98 8.17
N PRO A 20 19.90 -12.68 7.62
CA PRO A 20 20.06 -12.08 6.30
C PRO A 20 19.61 -12.97 5.12
N ALA A 21 19.41 -14.26 5.34
CA ALA A 21 18.98 -15.21 4.30
C ALA A 21 17.51 -15.04 3.83
N CYS A 22 16.68 -14.22 4.49
CA CYS A 22 15.26 -14.08 4.11
C CYS A 22 15.02 -13.20 2.86
N CYS A 23 16.05 -12.52 2.35
CA CYS A 23 15.90 -11.60 1.23
C CYS A 23 16.63 -12.03 -0.06
N GLU A 24 17.29 -13.20 -0.08
CA GLU A 24 18.19 -13.56 -1.19
C GLU A 24 17.50 -13.84 -2.53
N ILE A 25 16.18 -14.04 -2.58
CA ILE A 25 15.50 -14.33 -3.85
C ILE A 25 15.31 -13.05 -4.71
N TRP A 26 15.56 -11.87 -4.14
CA TRP A 26 15.57 -10.58 -4.83
C TRP A 26 16.95 -9.88 -4.85
N LEU A 27 17.97 -10.43 -4.19
CA LEU A 27 19.17 -9.68 -3.80
C LEU A 27 20.51 -10.20 -4.35
N ASP A 28 20.52 -10.88 -5.48
CA ASP A 28 21.78 -11.01 -6.23
C ASP A 28 22.15 -9.60 -6.76
N HIS A 29 23.02 -8.90 -6.00
CA HIS A 29 23.81 -7.69 -6.31
C HIS A 29 23.56 -6.39 -5.51
N VAL A 30 23.02 -6.42 -4.30
CA VAL A 30 22.87 -5.16 -3.50
C VAL A 30 23.65 -5.26 -2.18
N SER A 31 24.81 -4.58 -2.12
CA SER A 31 25.52 -4.36 -0.85
C SER A 31 24.76 -3.37 0.03
N GLY A 32 24.88 -3.51 1.35
CA GLY A 32 24.04 -2.86 2.37
C GLY A 32 23.94 -1.32 2.35
N ASP A 33 24.76 -0.63 1.57
CA ASP A 33 24.69 0.84 1.37
C ASP A 33 23.85 1.25 0.15
N GLN A 34 23.30 0.30 -0.61
CA GLN A 34 22.49 0.53 -1.82
C GLN A 34 20.98 0.27 -1.63
N PHE A 35 20.51 0.12 -0.38
CA PHE A 35 19.09 -0.11 -0.07
C PHE A 35 18.14 1.01 -0.58
N LEU A 36 18.70 2.18 -0.93
CA LEU A 36 17.99 3.33 -1.49
C LEU A 36 18.25 3.57 -3.00
N GLY A 37 18.91 2.64 -3.69
CA GLY A 37 19.35 2.84 -5.08
C GLY A 37 19.02 1.66 -5.99
N ARG A 38 18.05 1.88 -6.88
CA ARG A 38 17.59 0.98 -7.97
C ARG A 38 16.92 -0.31 -7.52
N ALA A 39 15.61 -0.25 -7.28
CA ALA A 39 14.78 -1.43 -7.51
C ALA A 39 14.91 -1.84 -8.99
N VAL A 40 15.21 -3.10 -9.20
CA VAL A 40 15.33 -3.71 -10.53
C VAL A 40 13.93 -3.85 -11.10
N THR A 41 13.53 -2.91 -11.96
CA THR A 41 12.36 -3.08 -12.81
C THR A 41 12.70 -4.09 -13.88
N MET A 42 12.28 -5.34 -13.70
CA MET A 42 12.34 -6.31 -14.79
C MET A 42 11.10 -6.17 -15.66
N LYS A 43 11.29 -5.73 -16.90
CA LYS A 43 10.33 -5.96 -17.98
C LYS A 43 10.35 -7.46 -18.26
N GLN A 44 9.57 -8.25 -17.52
CA GLN A 44 9.65 -9.70 -17.58
C GLN A 44 8.85 -10.23 -18.77
N THR A 45 9.44 -10.13 -19.96
CA THR A 45 9.04 -10.97 -21.08
C THR A 45 9.51 -12.39 -20.81
N GLY A 46 8.59 -13.35 -20.67
CA GLY A 46 8.92 -14.76 -20.47
C GLY A 46 8.03 -15.44 -19.43
N VAL A 47 8.18 -16.76 -19.33
CA VAL A 47 7.51 -17.61 -18.34
C VAL A 47 8.43 -17.74 -17.12
N TRP A 48 7.89 -17.54 -15.92
CA TRP A 48 8.59 -17.72 -14.65
C TRP A 48 7.98 -18.88 -13.88
N VAL A 49 8.83 -19.63 -13.17
CA VAL A 49 8.41 -20.69 -12.26
C VAL A 49 8.96 -20.41 -10.89
N LEU A 50 8.10 -20.17 -9.91
CA LEU A 50 8.48 -20.04 -8.51
C LEU A 50 8.31 -21.38 -7.79
N GLN A 51 9.35 -21.84 -7.10
CA GLN A 51 9.37 -23.15 -6.43
C GLN A 51 9.57 -23.00 -4.92
N PRO A 52 8.51 -22.66 -4.15
CA PRO A 52 8.57 -22.52 -2.70
C PRO A 52 8.48 -23.88 -1.98
N GLU A 53 8.71 -23.94 -0.68
CA GLU A 53 8.36 -25.14 0.11
C GLU A 53 6.83 -25.33 0.14
N CYS A 54 6.11 -24.25 0.41
CA CYS A 54 4.65 -24.20 0.49
C CYS A 54 4.08 -23.00 -0.29
N LEU A 55 2.89 -23.18 -0.86
CA LEU A 55 2.05 -22.12 -1.41
C LEU A 55 0.83 -21.94 -0.52
N MET A 56 0.56 -20.70 -0.09
CA MET A 56 -0.71 -20.35 0.54
C MET A 56 -1.71 -19.93 -0.54
N LEU A 57 -2.80 -20.69 -0.66
CA LEU A 57 -3.88 -20.35 -1.57
C LEU A 57 -4.74 -19.21 -0.97
N PRO A 58 -5.52 -18.49 -1.80
CA PRO A 58 -6.46 -17.48 -1.30
C PRO A 58 -7.49 -18.01 -0.30
N SER A 59 -7.76 -19.32 -0.31
CA SER A 59 -8.61 -20.00 0.68
C SER A 59 -7.98 -20.09 2.07
N GLY A 60 -6.68 -19.80 2.20
CA GLY A 60 -5.88 -20.02 3.40
C GLY A 60 -5.26 -21.42 3.51
N GLU A 61 -5.56 -22.31 2.56
CA GLU A 61 -4.95 -23.64 2.48
C GLU A 61 -3.46 -23.54 2.12
N LEU A 62 -2.64 -24.38 2.77
CA LEU A 62 -1.23 -24.54 2.45
C LEU A 62 -1.04 -25.81 1.62
N VAL A 63 -0.49 -25.67 0.42
CA VAL A 63 -0.14 -26.79 -0.46
C VAL A 63 1.38 -26.89 -0.65
N SER A 64 1.92 -28.10 -0.53
CA SER A 64 3.33 -28.41 -0.79
C SER A 64 3.48 -29.15 -2.11
N GLN A 65 4.71 -29.28 -2.63
CA GLN A 65 4.99 -29.97 -3.90
C GLN A 65 4.27 -29.35 -5.12
N HIS A 66 4.08 -28.02 -5.10
CA HIS A 66 3.48 -27.26 -6.19
C HIS A 66 4.32 -26.03 -6.55
N ASP A 67 4.40 -25.71 -7.83
CA ASP A 67 5.12 -24.56 -8.35
C ASP A 67 4.12 -23.54 -8.90
N LEU A 68 4.48 -22.25 -8.82
CA LEU A 68 3.68 -21.15 -9.37
C LEU A 68 4.24 -20.75 -10.73
N LEU A 69 3.44 -20.89 -11.78
CA LEU A 69 3.76 -20.39 -13.12
C LEU A 69 3.22 -18.97 -13.28
N VAL A 70 4.09 -18.07 -13.70
CA VAL A 70 3.77 -16.66 -13.95
C VAL A 70 4.11 -16.35 -15.41
N GLU A 71 3.16 -15.77 -16.13
CA GLU A 71 3.32 -15.32 -17.51
C GLU A 71 2.99 -13.84 -17.58
N GLY A 72 3.96 -13.01 -17.97
CA GLY A 72 3.79 -11.56 -17.94
C GLY A 72 3.49 -11.06 -16.53
N ASP A 73 2.33 -10.44 -16.34
CA ASP A 73 1.87 -9.87 -15.07
C ASP A 73 0.83 -10.74 -14.33
N GLN A 74 0.57 -11.96 -14.81
CA GLN A 74 -0.47 -12.85 -14.28
C GLN A 74 0.08 -14.19 -13.80
N ILE A 75 -0.58 -14.75 -12.79
CA ILE A 75 -0.41 -16.17 -12.43
C ILE A 75 -1.12 -16.99 -13.50
N ALA A 76 -0.35 -17.76 -14.26
CA ALA A 76 -0.88 -18.62 -15.31
C ALA A 76 -1.44 -19.93 -14.73
N ALA A 77 -0.73 -20.54 -13.78
CA ALA A 77 -1.15 -21.79 -13.16
C ALA A 77 -0.43 -22.06 -11.83
N ILE A 78 -1.04 -22.92 -11.02
CA ILE A 78 -0.37 -23.67 -9.96
C ILE A 78 -0.27 -25.11 -10.44
N VAL A 79 0.94 -25.66 -10.51
CA VAL A 79 1.19 -26.99 -11.09
C VAL A 79 1.94 -27.88 -10.10
N PRO A 80 1.84 -29.22 -10.21
CA PRO A 80 2.71 -30.11 -9.45
C PRO A 80 4.19 -29.82 -9.72
N ARG A 81 5.04 -29.97 -8.69
CA ARG A 81 6.47 -29.64 -8.75
C ARG A 81 7.19 -30.31 -9.92
N GLY A 82 8.09 -29.55 -10.55
CA GLY A 82 8.97 -30.06 -11.61
C GLY A 82 8.37 -29.98 -13.02
N ARG A 83 7.15 -29.45 -13.16
CA ARG A 83 6.57 -29.10 -14.47
C ARG A 83 7.04 -27.72 -14.92
N VAL A 84 8.32 -27.62 -15.28
CA VAL A 84 8.95 -26.38 -15.76
C VAL A 84 8.82 -26.31 -17.29
N PRO A 85 8.10 -25.31 -17.86
CA PRO A 85 8.04 -25.11 -19.31
C PRO A 85 9.43 -24.83 -19.90
N GLU A 86 9.65 -25.23 -21.15
CA GLU A 86 10.91 -24.97 -21.85
C GLU A 86 11.16 -23.44 -21.93
N GLY A 87 12.39 -23.02 -21.61
CA GLY A 87 12.77 -21.61 -21.61
C GLY A 87 12.24 -20.79 -20.43
N ALA A 88 11.55 -21.40 -19.46
CA ALA A 88 11.10 -20.69 -18.27
C ALA A 88 12.26 -20.34 -17.33
N VAL A 89 12.18 -19.18 -16.68
CA VAL A 89 13.12 -18.76 -15.63
C VAL A 89 12.66 -19.34 -14.30
N VAL A 90 13.46 -20.23 -13.72
CA VAL A 90 13.16 -20.85 -12.43
C VAL A 90 13.72 -20.01 -11.28
N ARG A 91 12.90 -19.83 -10.24
CA ARG A 91 13.27 -19.21 -8.97
C ARG A 91 12.93 -20.15 -7.83
N GLU A 92 13.97 -20.75 -7.26
CA GLU A 92 13.84 -21.65 -6.12
C GLU A 92 13.72 -20.84 -4.82
N ALA A 93 12.80 -21.24 -3.95
CA ALA A 93 12.58 -20.63 -2.64
C ALA A 93 12.48 -21.70 -1.54
N PRO A 94 13.56 -22.48 -1.32
CA PRO A 94 13.54 -23.56 -0.34
C PRO A 94 13.33 -23.01 1.07
N GLY A 95 12.58 -23.72 1.91
CA GLY A 95 12.30 -23.28 3.29
C GLY A 95 11.25 -22.16 3.40
N MET A 96 10.76 -21.62 2.28
CA MET A 96 9.87 -20.47 2.27
C MET A 96 8.43 -20.86 1.92
N THR A 97 7.49 -20.14 2.53
CA THR A 97 6.09 -20.14 2.10
C THR A 97 5.84 -18.91 1.22
N LEU A 98 5.27 -19.14 0.04
CA LEU A 98 4.84 -18.08 -0.86
C LEU A 98 3.38 -17.70 -0.54
N LEU A 99 3.14 -16.41 -0.31
CA LEU A 99 1.81 -15.86 -0.01
C LEU A 99 1.34 -14.92 -1.12
N PRO A 100 0.00 -14.72 -1.26
CA PRO A 100 -0.52 -13.56 -1.98
C PRO A 100 0.07 -12.27 -1.39
N GLY A 101 0.27 -11.26 -2.24
CA GLY A 101 0.72 -9.95 -1.79
C GLY A 101 -0.25 -9.36 -0.77
N LEU A 102 0.27 -8.75 0.30
CA LEU A 102 -0.56 -8.21 1.37
C LEU A 102 -1.26 -6.92 0.90
N ILE A 103 -2.38 -6.61 1.54
CA ILE A 103 -3.19 -5.41 1.31
C ILE A 103 -3.31 -4.64 2.61
N ASP A 104 -3.00 -3.35 2.59
CA ASP A 104 -3.27 -2.44 3.71
C ASP A 104 -4.39 -1.47 3.33
N SER A 105 -5.51 -1.54 4.06
CA SER A 105 -6.71 -0.77 3.75
C SER A 105 -6.75 0.62 4.38
N HIS A 106 -5.74 1.01 5.18
CA HIS A 106 -5.73 2.33 5.80
C HIS A 106 -4.29 2.81 6.04
N VAL A 107 -3.71 3.42 5.02
CA VAL A 107 -2.41 4.10 5.13
C VAL A 107 -2.55 5.62 4.97
N HIS A 108 -1.49 6.33 5.36
CA HIS A 108 -1.26 7.71 5.02
C HIS A 108 0.20 7.86 4.57
N LEU A 109 0.45 7.77 3.27
CA LEU A 109 1.81 7.75 2.72
C LEU A 109 2.54 9.07 2.94
N THR A 110 1.81 10.19 2.99
CA THR A 110 2.39 11.53 3.22
C THR A 110 2.79 11.78 4.67
N PHE A 111 2.53 10.87 5.60
CA PHE A 111 2.79 11.07 7.03
C PHE A 111 4.23 10.69 7.38
N SER A 112 4.85 11.47 8.28
CA SER A 112 6.17 11.14 8.84
C SER A 112 6.06 10.27 10.10
N ALA A 113 7.09 9.47 10.34
CA ALA A 113 7.21 8.61 11.53
C ALA A 113 8.11 9.23 12.63
N ASP A 114 8.40 10.53 12.54
CA ASP A 114 9.33 11.27 13.41
C ASP A 114 8.68 11.91 14.64
N GLY A 115 7.39 11.65 14.86
CA GLY A 115 6.65 12.12 16.03
C GLY A 115 6.02 13.51 15.91
N ASP A 116 6.26 14.25 14.83
CA ASP A 116 5.63 15.56 14.58
C ASP A 116 5.05 15.68 13.15
N MET A 117 4.24 14.67 12.83
CA MET A 117 3.58 14.52 11.53
C MET A 117 2.72 15.73 11.14
N VAL A 118 1.96 16.31 12.08
CA VAL A 118 1.05 17.42 11.77
C VAL A 118 1.83 18.65 11.35
N ARG A 119 2.89 19.02 12.10
CA ARG A 119 3.78 20.12 11.73
C ARG A 119 4.35 19.91 10.33
N ASN A 120 4.91 18.73 10.07
CA ASN A 120 5.51 18.41 8.77
C ASN A 120 4.49 18.54 7.62
N LEU A 121 3.25 18.10 7.79
CA LEU A 121 2.21 18.24 6.76
C LEU A 121 1.75 19.69 6.53
N VAL A 122 1.79 20.52 7.58
CA VAL A 122 1.35 21.92 7.52
C VAL A 122 2.44 22.83 6.97
N GLU A 123 3.69 22.61 7.37
CA GLU A 123 4.82 23.47 7.03
C GLU A 123 5.48 23.10 5.69
N GLU A 124 5.42 21.82 5.30
CA GLU A 124 6.06 21.37 4.07
C GLU A 124 5.20 21.60 2.82
N GLY A 125 5.87 22.02 1.76
CA GLY A 125 5.25 22.14 0.44
C GLY A 125 4.93 20.78 -0.22
N PRO A 126 4.08 20.78 -1.27
CA PRO A 126 3.64 19.56 -1.96
C PRO A 126 4.77 18.65 -2.46
N ALA A 127 5.91 19.21 -2.88
CA ALA A 127 7.04 18.45 -3.38
C ALA A 127 7.69 17.55 -2.29
N ALA A 128 7.87 18.08 -1.08
CA ALA A 128 8.42 17.33 0.04
C ALA A 128 7.45 16.22 0.50
N GLN A 129 6.15 16.51 0.51
CA GLN A 129 5.13 15.51 0.83
C GLN A 129 5.08 14.37 -0.20
N LEU A 130 5.23 14.70 -1.49
CA LEU A 130 5.32 13.71 -2.57
C LEU A 130 6.57 12.82 -2.40
N GLU A 131 7.73 13.43 -2.15
CA GLU A 131 8.98 12.68 -1.94
C GLU A 131 8.86 11.71 -0.77
N ARG A 132 8.35 12.18 0.38
CA ARG A 132 8.09 11.34 1.55
C ARG A 132 7.11 10.21 1.23
N ALA A 133 6.02 10.50 0.52
CA ALA A 133 5.03 9.48 0.15
C ALA A 133 5.64 8.38 -0.74
N LEU A 134 6.51 8.75 -1.68
CA LEU A 134 7.22 7.78 -2.51
C LEU A 134 8.23 6.96 -1.71
N ASP A 135 8.94 7.56 -0.75
CA ASP A 135 9.84 6.82 0.14
C ASP A 135 9.08 5.83 1.03
N ASN A 136 7.97 6.26 1.63
CA ASN A 136 7.10 5.39 2.42
C ASN A 136 6.54 4.25 1.55
N ALA A 137 6.09 4.52 0.32
CA ALA A 137 5.62 3.50 -0.61
C ALA A 137 6.69 2.45 -0.94
N ARG A 138 7.95 2.86 -1.13
CA ARG A 138 9.09 1.92 -1.33
C ARG A 138 9.29 1.00 -0.12
N ARG A 139 9.19 1.55 1.09
CA ARG A 139 9.29 0.75 2.33
C ARG A 139 8.13 -0.23 2.47
N THR A 140 6.92 0.20 2.13
CA THR A 140 5.70 -0.61 2.19
C THR A 140 5.80 -1.85 1.28
N ILE A 141 6.27 -1.69 0.04
CA ILE A 141 6.39 -2.83 -0.89
C ILE A 141 7.46 -3.84 -0.46
N VAL A 142 8.56 -3.38 0.15
CA VAL A 142 9.59 -4.26 0.74
C VAL A 142 9.02 -5.10 1.88
N GLY A 143 8.04 -4.57 2.62
CA GLY A 143 7.31 -5.31 3.65
C GLY A 143 6.32 -6.36 3.11
N GLY A 144 6.22 -6.53 1.79
CA GLY A 144 5.29 -7.49 1.15
C GLY A 144 3.86 -6.96 0.96
N VAL A 145 3.59 -5.69 1.28
CA VAL A 145 2.31 -5.03 0.99
C VAL A 145 2.32 -4.54 -0.44
N THR A 146 1.48 -5.15 -1.27
CA THR A 146 1.41 -4.91 -2.72
C THR A 146 0.32 -3.95 -3.14
N THR A 147 -0.67 -3.72 -2.28
CA THR A 147 -1.77 -2.81 -2.55
C THR A 147 -2.07 -2.02 -1.28
N VAL A 148 -2.25 -0.71 -1.42
CA VAL A 148 -2.61 0.18 -0.32
C VAL A 148 -3.78 1.09 -0.67
N PHE A 149 -4.55 1.43 0.35
CA PHE A 149 -5.62 2.43 0.31
C PHE A 149 -5.18 3.64 1.12
N ASP A 150 -4.72 4.69 0.43
CA ASP A 150 -4.36 5.93 1.09
C ASP A 150 -5.61 6.72 1.50
N CYS A 151 -5.77 6.88 2.81
CA CYS A 151 -6.96 7.42 3.46
C CYS A 151 -6.87 8.91 3.79
N GLY A 152 -5.88 9.63 3.28
CA GLY A 152 -5.88 11.09 3.40
C GLY A 152 -4.55 11.75 3.11
N GLY A 153 -4.59 12.70 2.20
CA GLY A 153 -3.50 13.62 1.86
C GLY A 153 -4.05 14.75 0.99
N ARG A 154 -3.21 15.73 0.63
CA ARG A 154 -3.63 16.74 -0.34
C ARG A 154 -3.97 16.07 -1.67
N THR A 155 -5.11 16.40 -2.27
CA THR A 155 -5.62 15.69 -3.46
C THR A 155 -4.63 15.73 -4.63
N ASP A 156 -4.01 16.88 -4.89
CA ASP A 156 -2.99 17.05 -5.93
C ASP A 156 -1.76 16.16 -5.69
N VAL A 157 -1.25 16.13 -4.45
CA VAL A 157 -0.11 15.29 -4.06
C VAL A 157 -0.45 13.82 -4.21
N MET A 158 -1.61 13.38 -3.74
CA MET A 158 -1.98 11.96 -3.78
C MET A 158 -2.21 11.46 -5.21
N LEU A 159 -2.79 12.28 -6.08
CA LEU A 159 -2.89 11.96 -7.51
C LEU A 159 -1.51 11.83 -8.15
N ALA A 160 -0.56 12.71 -7.82
CA ALA A 160 0.82 12.61 -8.28
C ALA A 160 1.54 11.36 -7.75
N VAL A 161 1.30 10.96 -6.50
CA VAL A 161 1.79 9.69 -5.94
C VAL A 161 1.26 8.51 -6.74
N ARG A 162 -0.06 8.44 -6.98
CA ARG A 162 -0.66 7.35 -7.74
C ARG A 162 -0.08 7.26 -9.15
N GLU A 163 0.07 8.39 -9.84
CA GLU A 163 0.67 8.44 -11.18
C GLU A 163 2.10 7.90 -11.17
N ALA A 164 2.94 8.39 -10.25
CA ALA A 164 4.32 7.94 -10.10
C ALA A 164 4.44 6.45 -9.76
N LEU A 165 3.44 5.88 -9.07
CA LEU A 165 3.40 4.47 -8.70
C LEU A 165 2.66 3.57 -9.71
N SER A 166 2.07 4.14 -10.76
CA SER A 166 1.37 3.38 -11.81
C SER A 166 2.22 3.15 -13.05
N GLY A 167 3.32 3.89 -13.21
CA GLY A 167 4.20 3.80 -14.37
C GLY A 167 5.06 2.53 -14.43
N GLU A 168 5.55 2.20 -15.63
CA GLU A 168 6.54 1.13 -15.80
C GLU A 168 7.77 1.41 -14.92
N GLY A 169 8.08 0.47 -14.02
CA GLY A 169 9.20 0.61 -13.08
C GLY A 169 8.94 1.44 -11.83
N ALA A 170 7.67 1.69 -11.54
CA ALA A 170 7.24 2.13 -10.23
C ALA A 170 7.81 1.25 -9.10
N GLN A 171 8.27 1.92 -8.04
CA GLN A 171 8.84 1.28 -6.86
C GLN A 171 7.90 1.49 -5.67
N GLY A 172 6.84 0.70 -5.60
CA GLY A 172 5.86 0.79 -4.53
C GLY A 172 4.66 -0.14 -4.76
N PRO A 173 3.73 -0.20 -3.80
CA PRO A 173 2.46 -0.90 -3.97
C PRO A 173 1.60 -0.21 -5.02
N LYS A 174 0.63 -0.95 -5.55
CA LYS A 174 -0.54 -0.36 -6.19
C LYS A 174 -1.25 0.53 -5.17
N THR A 175 -1.41 1.81 -5.49
CA THR A 175 -1.94 2.79 -4.54
C THR A 175 -3.29 3.30 -5.01
N LEU A 176 -4.35 3.03 -4.24
CA LEU A 176 -5.65 3.66 -4.39
C LEU A 176 -5.69 4.89 -3.48
N VAL A 177 -6.15 6.03 -3.99
CA VAL A 177 -6.10 7.29 -3.25
C VAL A 177 -7.47 7.86 -2.97
N SER A 178 -7.63 8.44 -1.78
CA SER A 178 -8.84 9.17 -1.40
C SER A 178 -8.78 10.69 -1.65
N GLY A 179 -7.57 11.25 -1.72
CA GLY A 179 -7.37 12.70 -1.68
C GLY A 179 -7.66 13.27 -0.29
N ALA A 180 -8.12 14.52 -0.23
CA ALA A 180 -8.42 15.16 1.03
C ALA A 180 -9.65 14.50 1.71
N PRO A 181 -9.55 14.03 2.97
CA PRO A 181 -10.69 13.45 3.66
C PRO A 181 -11.70 14.52 4.04
N ILE A 182 -12.98 14.27 3.78
CA ILE A 182 -14.08 15.19 4.12
C ILE A 182 -14.24 15.24 5.64
N THR A 183 -14.23 16.42 6.22
CA THR A 183 -14.30 16.64 7.68
C THR A 183 -14.84 18.04 7.97
N THR A 184 -15.44 18.26 9.14
CA THR A 184 -15.91 19.60 9.50
C THR A 184 -14.74 20.55 9.71
N SER A 185 -14.99 21.86 9.73
CA SER A 185 -14.01 22.85 10.18
C SER A 185 -13.50 22.48 11.58
N GLU A 186 -12.17 22.53 11.75
CA GLU A 186 -11.48 22.07 12.98
C GLU A 186 -11.73 20.58 13.34
N GLY A 187 -12.32 19.80 12.43
CA GLY A 187 -12.57 18.38 12.58
C GLY A 187 -11.32 17.53 12.42
N HIS A 188 -11.47 16.21 12.56
CA HIS A 188 -10.33 15.30 12.42
C HIS A 188 -9.64 15.47 11.05
N CYS A 189 -8.32 15.63 11.05
CA CYS A 189 -7.47 15.84 9.87
C CYS A 189 -7.87 17.03 8.97
N HIS A 190 -8.53 18.07 9.51
CA HIS A 190 -8.95 19.25 8.73
C HIS A 190 -7.82 19.91 7.93
N TRP A 191 -6.58 19.85 8.43
CA TRP A 191 -5.39 20.42 7.80
C TRP A 191 -5.01 19.74 6.48
N LEU A 192 -5.62 18.60 6.14
CA LEU A 192 -5.47 17.95 4.83
C LEU A 192 -6.33 18.61 3.73
N GLY A 193 -7.16 19.59 4.08
CA GLY A 193 -7.86 20.45 3.11
C GLY A 193 -9.27 20.00 2.72
N GLY A 194 -9.89 19.11 3.50
CA GLY A 194 -11.23 18.59 3.24
C GLY A 194 -12.34 19.19 4.10
N GLY A 195 -12.17 20.43 4.58
CA GLY A 195 -13.16 21.13 5.41
C GLY A 195 -14.51 21.34 4.70
N ALA A 196 -15.60 20.85 5.29
CA ALA A 196 -16.97 20.97 4.81
C ALA A 196 -17.97 20.93 5.98
N ASP A 197 -18.77 21.97 6.18
CA ASP A 197 -19.62 22.08 7.38
C ASP A 197 -21.10 21.79 7.12
N THR A 198 -21.57 22.04 5.89
CA THR A 198 -22.96 21.83 5.50
C THR A 198 -23.14 20.62 4.58
N GLU A 199 -24.39 20.17 4.40
CA GLU A 199 -24.70 19.10 3.44
C GLU A 199 -24.25 19.46 2.01
N ASP A 200 -24.52 20.69 1.58
CA ASP A 200 -24.11 21.16 0.27
C ASP A 200 -22.59 21.18 0.12
N ASP A 201 -21.84 21.59 1.16
CA ASP A 201 -20.37 21.56 1.15
C ASP A 201 -19.83 20.14 1.00
N VAL A 202 -20.38 19.19 1.78
CA VAL A 202 -19.95 17.78 1.72
C VAL A 202 -20.23 17.18 0.35
N LEU A 203 -21.41 17.41 -0.22
CA LEU A 203 -21.76 16.90 -1.54
C LEU A 203 -20.94 17.58 -2.64
N ALA A 204 -20.65 18.87 -2.53
CA ALA A 204 -19.79 19.59 -3.46
C ALA A 204 -18.34 19.06 -3.41
N MET A 205 -17.78 18.86 -2.21
CA MET A 205 -16.45 18.29 -2.01
C MET A 205 -16.36 16.86 -2.59
N ALA A 206 -17.35 16.01 -2.32
CA ALA A 206 -17.39 14.66 -2.85
C ALA A 206 -17.40 14.65 -4.39
N ARG A 207 -18.18 15.53 -5.03
CA ARG A 207 -18.18 15.69 -6.48
C ARG A 207 -16.85 16.22 -7.01
N ALA A 208 -16.21 17.14 -6.31
CA ALA A 208 -14.90 17.68 -6.70
C ALA A 208 -13.81 16.60 -6.63
N LEU A 209 -13.79 15.79 -5.56
CA LEU A 209 -12.88 14.65 -5.44
C LEU A 209 -13.12 13.62 -6.55
N ALA A 210 -14.38 13.25 -6.80
CA ALA A 210 -14.74 12.34 -7.88
C ALA A 210 -14.32 12.89 -9.25
N ALA A 211 -14.54 14.17 -9.52
CA ALA A 211 -14.12 14.84 -10.76
C ALA A 211 -12.59 14.90 -10.90
N ALA A 212 -11.85 14.99 -9.80
CA ALA A 212 -10.40 14.90 -9.77
C ALA A 212 -9.87 13.48 -10.02
N GLY A 213 -10.76 12.47 -10.01
CA GLY A 213 -10.43 11.09 -10.32
C GLY A 213 -9.79 10.32 -9.17
N VAL A 214 -10.14 10.64 -7.91
CA VAL A 214 -9.76 9.80 -6.76
C VAL A 214 -10.45 8.44 -6.83
N ASP A 215 -9.86 7.41 -6.21
CA ASP A 215 -10.39 6.04 -6.24
C ASP A 215 -11.48 5.81 -5.18
N MET A 216 -11.50 6.62 -4.12
CA MET A 216 -12.47 6.52 -3.04
C MET A 216 -12.70 7.88 -2.36
N VAL A 217 -13.79 8.05 -1.64
CA VAL A 217 -14.01 9.22 -0.79
C VAL A 217 -13.92 8.80 0.67
N LYS A 218 -13.03 9.45 1.44
CA LYS A 218 -12.93 9.28 2.89
C LYS A 218 -13.70 10.39 3.59
N ILE A 219 -14.47 10.04 4.61
CA ILE A 219 -15.15 11.00 5.49
C ILE A 219 -14.79 10.72 6.95
N MET A 220 -14.54 11.77 7.72
CA MET A 220 -14.32 11.70 9.16
C MET A 220 -15.67 11.82 9.87
N LEU A 221 -16.12 10.75 10.50
CA LEU A 221 -17.39 10.72 11.21
C LEU A 221 -17.30 11.27 12.63
N THR A 222 -16.11 11.27 13.21
CA THR A 222 -15.82 11.75 14.56
C THR A 222 -14.53 12.57 14.56
N GLY A 223 -14.20 13.18 15.70
CA GLY A 223 -12.83 13.59 15.98
C GLY A 223 -11.85 12.40 15.99
N GLY A 224 -10.57 12.68 16.16
CA GLY A 224 -9.55 11.63 16.22
C GLY A 224 -8.31 12.08 16.99
N ASN A 225 -7.57 11.10 17.51
CA ASN A 225 -6.52 11.35 18.50
C ASN A 225 -5.32 12.16 17.97
N VAL A 226 -5.08 12.15 16.65
CA VAL A 226 -3.98 12.94 16.07
C VAL A 226 -4.35 14.42 15.89
N THR A 227 -5.65 14.77 15.96
CA THR A 227 -6.15 16.16 15.87
C THR A 227 -6.50 16.67 17.25
N HIS A 228 -5.60 17.46 17.81
CA HIS A 228 -5.81 18.13 19.09
C HIS A 228 -7.11 18.96 19.04
N GLY A 229 -7.90 18.90 20.10
CA GLY A 229 -9.19 19.62 20.19
C GLY A 229 -10.38 18.91 19.54
N SER A 230 -10.18 17.97 18.62
CA SER A 230 -11.29 17.19 18.06
C SER A 230 -11.81 16.15 19.06
N ASN A 231 -13.13 15.90 19.07
CA ASN A 231 -13.75 14.97 20.01
C ASN A 231 -14.01 13.60 19.35
N PRO A 232 -13.27 12.53 19.69
CA PRO A 232 -13.44 11.22 19.06
C PRO A 232 -14.74 10.50 19.46
N ARG A 233 -15.51 11.05 20.40
CA ARG A 233 -16.79 10.50 20.86
C ARG A 233 -18.00 11.22 20.30
N MET A 234 -17.81 12.29 19.54
CA MET A 234 -18.89 13.09 18.97
C MET A 234 -18.95 12.89 17.47
N LEU A 235 -20.16 12.66 16.96
CA LEU A 235 -20.39 12.61 15.53
C LEU A 235 -20.28 14.02 14.92
N GLN A 236 -19.58 14.12 13.79
CA GLN A 236 -19.43 15.36 13.03
C GLN A 236 -20.59 15.59 12.05
N TYR A 237 -21.23 14.51 11.59
CA TYR A 237 -22.28 14.58 10.56
C TYR A 237 -23.52 13.75 10.92
N PRO A 238 -24.73 14.19 10.53
CA PRO A 238 -25.96 13.43 10.71
C PRO A 238 -26.03 12.25 9.73
N LEU A 239 -26.76 11.18 10.12
CA LEU A 239 -26.89 9.96 9.32
C LEU A 239 -27.50 10.21 7.92
N ASP A 240 -28.45 11.12 7.80
CA ASP A 240 -29.12 11.37 6.51
C ASP A 240 -28.18 11.99 5.47
N LEU A 241 -27.23 12.82 5.92
CA LEU A 241 -26.14 13.31 5.07
C LEU A 241 -25.24 12.17 4.58
N LEU A 242 -24.92 11.18 5.42
CA LEU A 242 -24.12 10.03 5.01
C LEU A 242 -24.83 9.18 3.95
N LYS A 243 -26.16 9.04 4.06
CA LYS A 243 -26.98 8.38 3.03
C LYS A 243 -26.96 9.17 1.72
N ALA A 244 -27.06 10.49 1.77
CA ALA A 244 -26.98 11.34 0.59
C ALA A 244 -25.61 11.21 -0.10
N LEU A 245 -24.51 11.29 0.66
CA LEU A 245 -23.14 11.12 0.18
C LEU A 245 -22.94 9.77 -0.52
N SER A 246 -23.49 8.68 0.04
CA SER A 246 -23.36 7.33 -0.55
C SER A 246 -23.95 7.19 -1.95
N ARG A 247 -24.82 8.12 -2.38
CA ARG A 247 -25.42 8.13 -3.73
C ARG A 247 -24.53 8.87 -4.73
N VAL A 248 -23.66 9.76 -4.27
CA VAL A 248 -22.72 10.52 -5.11
C VAL A 248 -21.49 9.66 -5.46
N CYS A 249 -21.04 8.82 -4.51
CA CYS A 249 -19.80 8.06 -4.64
C CYS A 249 -19.97 6.64 -5.24
N ARG A 250 -21.06 6.38 -5.98
CA ARG A 250 -21.35 5.08 -6.61
C ARG A 250 -20.84 4.97 -8.03
#